data_AF-T0ZH40-F1
#
_entry.id   AF-T0ZH40-F1
#
_cell.length_a   1.000
_cell.length_b   1.000
_cell.length_c   1.000
_cell.angle_alpha   90.00
_cell.angle_beta   90.00
_cell.angle_gamma   90.00
#
_symmetry.space_group_name_H-M   'P 1'
#
loop_
_entity.id
_entity.type
_entity.pdbx_description
1 polymer ?
#
loop_
_entity_poly.entity_id
_entity_poly.type
_entity_poly.pdbx_seq_one_letter_code
_entity_poly.pdbx_strand_id
1 'polypeptide(L)'
;MKALPLAWRGLRREWRLPELRTLAAALVLAVAALGAVASLGARVEQALLARAAEMIGGNLGVSTDYRNLPADFSTEAARLGLQQNRSANFPSMAFHGEASQLLDVLATD
;
A
#
# COMPACT_ATOMS: atom_id res chain seq x y z
N MET A 1 16.52 35.51 -7.66
CA MET A 1 16.12 34.16 -8.12
C MET A 1 17.17 33.48 -9.03
N LYS A 2 18.50 33.67 -8.81
CA LYS A 2 19.56 33.05 -9.64
C LYS A 2 20.34 31.93 -8.91
N ALA A 3 19.95 31.56 -7.68
CA ALA A 3 20.65 30.57 -6.87
C ALA A 3 20.48 29.14 -7.38
N LEU A 4 19.28 28.76 -7.82
CA LEU A 4 19.00 27.43 -8.38
C LEU A 4 19.90 27.06 -9.58
N PRO A 5 20.04 27.91 -10.62
CA PRO A 5 20.88 27.57 -11.77
C PRO A 5 22.38 27.54 -11.44
N LEU A 6 22.84 28.30 -10.44
CA LEU A 6 24.21 28.26 -9.92
C LEU A 6 24.47 26.94 -9.15
N ALA A 7 23.56 26.57 -8.25
CA ALA A 7 23.63 25.31 -7.50
C ALA A 7 23.60 24.08 -8.43
N TRP A 8 22.73 24.09 -9.44
CA TRP A 8 22.65 23.03 -10.44
C TRP A 8 23.93 22.86 -11.26
N ARG A 9 24.57 23.97 -11.65
CA ARG A 9 25.86 23.95 -12.37
C ARG A 9 27.00 23.43 -11.49
N GLY A 10 27.04 23.84 -10.22
CA GLY A 10 28.00 23.33 -9.24
C GLY A 10 27.86 21.82 -9.09
N LEU A 11 26.64 21.37 -8.83
CA LEU A 11 26.30 19.96 -8.72
C LEU A 11 26.73 19.19 -9.99
N ARG A 12 26.30 19.59 -11.19
CA ARG A 12 26.72 18.91 -12.44
C ARG A 12 28.23 18.81 -12.63
N ARG A 13 29.01 19.78 -12.13
CA ARG A 13 30.48 19.75 -12.22
C ARG A 13 31.07 18.73 -11.24
N GLU A 14 30.57 18.71 -10.01
CA GLU A 14 31.04 17.84 -8.94
C GLU A 14 30.65 16.37 -9.14
N TRP A 15 29.64 16.07 -9.95
CA TRP A 15 29.30 14.68 -10.35
C TRP A 15 30.42 13.93 -11.08
N ARG A 16 31.48 14.63 -11.54
CA ARG A 16 32.67 14.01 -12.13
C ARG A 16 33.65 13.48 -11.07
N LEU A 17 33.53 13.88 -9.82
CA LEU A 17 34.35 13.37 -8.72
C LEU A 17 33.92 11.94 -8.37
N PRO A 18 34.84 10.97 -8.27
CA PRO A 18 34.51 9.58 -7.95
C PRO A 18 33.78 9.44 -6.61
N GLU A 19 34.16 10.26 -5.61
CA GLU A 19 33.63 10.23 -4.24
C GLU A 19 32.15 10.61 -4.17
N LEU A 20 31.68 11.58 -4.97
CA LEU A 20 30.25 11.90 -5.02
C LEU A 20 29.43 10.76 -5.61
N ARG A 21 30.00 10.01 -6.58
CA ARG A 21 29.30 8.90 -7.24
C ARG A 21 29.13 7.72 -6.30
N THR A 22 30.14 7.44 -5.45
CA THR A 22 30.03 6.38 -4.43
C THR A 22 29.05 6.76 -3.34
N LEU A 23 29.03 8.01 -2.88
CA LEU A 23 28.03 8.52 -1.94
C LEU A 23 26.61 8.45 -2.52
N ALA A 24 26.43 8.88 -3.77
CA ALA A 24 25.13 8.80 -4.45
C ALA A 24 24.68 7.33 -4.62
N ALA A 25 25.59 6.43 -4.99
CA ALA A 25 25.29 5.00 -5.09
C ALA A 25 24.89 4.41 -3.73
N ALA A 26 25.60 4.76 -2.66
CA ALA A 26 25.27 4.34 -1.30
C ALA A 26 23.88 4.86 -0.87
N LEU A 27 23.55 6.12 -1.18
CA LEU A 27 22.24 6.69 -0.89
C LEU A 27 21.12 5.97 -1.65
N VAL A 28 21.30 5.73 -2.96
CA VAL A 28 20.32 5.00 -3.77
C VAL A 28 20.14 3.59 -3.23
N LEU A 29 21.22 2.90 -2.90
CA LEU A 29 21.18 1.57 -2.31
C LEU A 29 20.44 1.56 -0.96
N ALA A 30 20.68 2.56 -0.11
CA ALA A 30 19.98 2.70 1.17
C ALA A 30 18.46 2.91 0.98
N VAL A 31 18.06 3.83 0.09
CA VAL A 31 16.63 4.08 -0.20
C VAL A 31 15.97 2.85 -0.82
N ALA A 32 16.65 2.17 -1.74
CA ALA A 32 16.15 0.93 -2.34
C ALA A 32 15.97 -0.18 -1.29
N ALA A 33 16.92 -0.33 -0.36
CA ALA A 33 16.82 -1.29 0.73
C ALA A 33 15.65 -0.97 1.67
N LEU A 34 15.48 0.30 2.08
CA LEU A 34 14.35 0.73 2.90
C LEU A 34 13.01 0.46 2.20
N GLY A 35 12.90 0.78 0.92
CA GLY A 35 11.71 0.49 0.11
C GLY A 35 11.44 -1.01 -0.01
N ALA A 36 12.48 -1.83 -0.21
CA ALA A 36 12.35 -3.28 -0.27
C ALA A 36 11.83 -3.86 1.06
N VAL A 37 12.40 -3.44 2.19
CA VAL A 37 11.98 -3.87 3.54
C VAL A 37 10.54 -3.46 3.83
N ALA A 38 10.15 -2.22 3.53
CA ALA A 38 8.76 -1.77 3.69
C ALA A 38 7.79 -2.61 2.86
N SER A 39 8.16 -2.91 1.61
CA SER A 39 7.32 -3.76 0.72
C SER A 39 7.20 -5.20 1.22
N LEU A 40 8.25 -5.74 1.85
CA LEU A 40 8.22 -7.07 2.46
C LEU A 40 7.33 -7.07 3.71
N GLY A 41 7.43 -6.04 4.55
CA GLY A 41 6.55 -5.88 5.71
C GLY A 41 5.08 -5.90 5.33
N ALA A 42 4.69 -5.09 4.33
CA ALA A 42 3.32 -5.07 3.83
C ALA A 42 2.84 -6.44 3.30
N ARG A 43 3.70 -7.17 2.58
CA ARG A 43 3.38 -8.53 2.09
C ARG A 43 3.24 -9.56 3.22
N VAL A 44 4.10 -9.47 4.24
CA VAL A 44 4.06 -10.37 5.41
C VAL A 44 2.79 -10.13 6.21
N GLU A 45 2.43 -8.87 6.43
CA GLU A 45 1.18 -8.49 7.09
C GLU A 45 -0.04 -9.03 6.33
N GLN A 46 -0.11 -8.82 5.02
CA GLN A 46 -1.17 -9.36 4.16
C GLN A 46 -1.24 -10.90 4.22
N ALA A 47 -0.10 -11.59 4.16
CA ALA A 47 -0.06 -13.04 4.25
C ALA A 47 -0.50 -13.55 5.62
N LEU A 48 -0.15 -12.84 6.70
CA LEU A 48 -0.55 -13.19 8.05
C LEU A 48 -2.06 -13.01 8.23
N LEU A 49 -2.62 -11.90 7.74
CA LEU A 49 -4.06 -11.64 7.77
C LEU A 49 -4.84 -12.71 6.97
N ALA A 50 -4.36 -13.08 5.78
CA ALA A 50 -4.96 -14.15 4.98
C ALA A 50 -4.98 -15.49 5.74
N ARG A 51 -3.87 -15.86 6.39
CA ARG A 51 -3.79 -17.09 7.20
C ARG A 51 -4.65 -17.04 8.46
N ALA A 52 -4.75 -15.88 9.09
CA ALA A 52 -5.64 -15.69 10.24
C ALA A 52 -7.12 -15.86 9.83
N ALA A 53 -7.50 -15.35 8.66
CA ALA A 53 -8.83 -15.56 8.10
C ALA A 53 -9.12 -17.06 7.86
N GLU A 54 -8.16 -17.81 7.30
CA GLU A 54 -8.27 -19.27 7.14
C GLU A 54 -8.43 -19.99 8.49
N MET A 55 -7.64 -19.61 9.51
CA MET A 55 -7.65 -20.24 10.84
C MET A 55 -8.95 -19.99 11.62
N ILE A 56 -9.61 -18.84 11.43
CA ILE A 56 -10.90 -18.51 12.04
C ILE A 56 -12.06 -19.26 11.33
N GLY A 57 -11.79 -20.02 10.28
CA GLY A 57 -12.80 -20.71 9.48
C GLY A 57 -13.41 -19.82 8.40
N GLY A 58 -12.74 -18.70 8.07
CA GLY A 58 -13.09 -17.81 6.97
C GLY A 58 -12.87 -18.52 5.65
N ASN A 59 -13.98 -18.91 5.03
CA ASN A 59 -14.00 -19.49 3.70
C ASN A 59 -13.42 -18.50 2.67
N LEU A 60 -12.97 -19.05 1.53
CA LEU A 60 -12.38 -18.37 0.38
C LEU A 60 -12.84 -16.90 0.21
N GLY A 61 -11.96 -15.94 0.51
CA GLY A 61 -12.22 -14.51 0.32
C GLY A 61 -11.79 -14.05 -1.07
N VAL A 62 -12.69 -13.42 -1.82
CA VAL A 62 -12.37 -12.81 -3.13
C VAL A 62 -12.44 -11.29 -2.97
N SER A 63 -11.28 -10.64 -3.04
CA SER A 63 -11.15 -9.18 -2.96
C SER A 63 -10.66 -8.60 -4.29
N THR A 64 -10.96 -7.31 -4.50
CA THR A 64 -10.53 -6.56 -5.68
C THR A 64 -10.32 -5.11 -5.30
N ASP A 65 -9.20 -4.53 -5.72
CA ASP A 65 -8.77 -3.23 -5.21
C ASP A 65 -9.46 -2.04 -5.90
N TYR A 66 -10.06 -2.23 -7.08
CA TYR A 66 -10.51 -1.10 -7.92
C TYR A 66 -11.77 -1.31 -8.77
N ARG A 67 -12.39 -2.49 -8.73
CA ARG A 67 -13.59 -2.80 -9.54
C ARG A 67 -14.63 -3.46 -8.68
N ASN A 68 -15.92 -3.24 -8.92
CA ASN A 68 -16.94 -4.05 -8.24
C ASN A 68 -16.71 -5.53 -8.60
N LEU A 69 -16.80 -6.40 -7.59
CA LEU A 69 -16.72 -7.84 -7.79
C LEU A 69 -17.79 -8.27 -8.81
N PRO A 70 -17.45 -9.03 -9.87
CA PRO A 70 -18.44 -9.51 -10.84
C PRO A 70 -19.58 -10.26 -10.14
N ALA A 71 -20.81 -10.01 -10.55
CA ALA A 71 -22.00 -10.63 -9.96
C ALA A 71 -21.94 -12.17 -10.04
N ASP A 72 -21.25 -12.70 -11.06
CA ASP A 72 -21.02 -14.13 -11.30
C ASP A 72 -20.51 -14.86 -10.04
N PHE A 73 -19.62 -14.25 -9.25
CA PHE A 73 -19.13 -14.86 -8.01
C PHE A 73 -20.24 -15.02 -6.96
N SER A 74 -21.09 -14.00 -6.80
CA SER A 74 -22.21 -14.08 -5.86
C SER A 74 -23.30 -15.05 -6.33
N THR A 75 -23.54 -15.12 -7.64
CA THR A 75 -24.48 -16.08 -8.24
C THR A 75 -23.99 -17.51 -8.06
N GLU A 76 -22.70 -17.77 -8.29
CA GLU A 76 -22.12 -19.09 -8.14
C GLU A 76 -22.06 -19.52 -6.67
N ALA A 77 -21.69 -18.62 -5.75
CA ALA A 77 -21.72 -18.91 -4.32
C ALA A 77 -23.14 -19.24 -3.83
N ALA A 78 -24.17 -18.57 -4.36
CA ALA A 78 -25.56 -18.90 -4.07
C ALA A 78 -25.96 -20.27 -4.65
N ARG A 79 -25.50 -20.60 -5.87
CA ARG A 79 -25.70 -21.92 -6.49
C ARG A 79 -25.08 -23.06 -5.67
N LEU A 80 -23.93 -22.79 -5.06
CA LEU A 80 -23.21 -23.74 -4.20
C LEU A 80 -23.75 -23.80 -2.75
N GLY A 81 -24.75 -22.99 -2.40
CA GLY A 81 -25.33 -22.94 -1.05
C GLY A 81 -24.38 -22.36 0.01
N LEU A 82 -23.38 -21.58 -0.40
CA LEU A 82 -22.40 -20.98 0.50
C LEU A 82 -22.98 -19.74 1.20
N GLN A 83 -22.62 -19.55 2.48
CA GLN A 83 -22.90 -18.29 3.17
C GLN A 83 -21.99 -17.18 2.63
N GLN A 84 -22.59 -16.02 2.38
CA GLN A 84 -21.90 -14.86 1.79
C GLN A 84 -21.82 -13.76 2.85
N ASN A 85 -20.65 -13.13 2.96
CA ASN A 85 -20.47 -11.89 3.70
C ASN A 85 -19.86 -10.88 2.72
N ARG A 86 -20.42 -9.66 2.67
CA ARG A 86 -19.88 -8.57 1.87
C ARG A 86 -19.20 -7.58 2.80
N SER A 87 -17.96 -7.25 2.48
CA SER A 87 -17.22 -6.20 3.16
C SER A 87 -16.69 -5.17 2.17
N ALA A 88 -16.60 -3.93 2.63
CA ALA A 88 -16.05 -2.81 1.87
C ALA A 88 -15.10 -2.02 2.76
N ASN A 89 -13.87 -1.81 2.29
CA ASN A 89 -12.92 -0.93 2.94
C ASN A 89 -12.82 0.38 2.15
N PHE A 90 -12.99 1.52 2.83
CA PHE A 90 -12.92 2.81 2.18
C PHE A 90 -12.40 3.90 3.14
N PRO A 91 -11.62 4.86 2.62
CA PRO A 91 -11.20 6.00 3.41
C PRO A 91 -12.40 6.87 3.76
N SER A 92 -12.48 7.30 5.01
CA SER A 92 -13.54 8.17 5.52
C SER A 92 -12.97 9.21 6.47
N MET A 93 -13.66 10.32 6.67
CA MET A 93 -13.29 11.36 7.62
C MET A 93 -14.21 11.29 8.83
N ALA A 94 -13.66 11.06 10.03
CA ALA A 94 -14.42 11.27 11.26
C ALA A 94 -14.26 12.71 11.74
N PHE A 95 -15.37 13.25 12.28
CA PHE A 95 -15.44 14.58 12.84
C PHE A 95 -15.80 14.49 14.33
N HIS A 96 -15.09 15.23 15.16
CA HIS A 96 -15.42 15.42 16.57
C HIS A 96 -15.19 16.89 16.97
N GLY A 97 -16.28 17.66 17.03
CA GLY A 97 -16.21 19.11 17.21
C GLY A 97 -15.45 19.77 16.04
N GLU A 98 -14.40 20.51 16.35
CA GLU A 98 -13.51 21.17 15.39
C GLU A 98 -12.41 20.23 14.84
N ALA A 99 -12.25 19.03 15.42
CA ALA A 99 -11.23 18.07 14.99
C ALA A 99 -11.76 17.17 13.87
N SER A 100 -10.92 16.92 12.86
CA SER A 100 -11.20 15.94 11.81
C SER A 100 -10.00 15.02 11.60
N GLN A 101 -10.25 13.74 11.39
CA GLN A 101 -9.22 12.74 11.19
C GLN A 101 -9.59 11.82 10.02
N LEU A 102 -8.63 11.57 9.13
CA LEU A 102 -8.76 10.59 8.07
C LEU A 102 -8.59 9.18 8.68
N LEU A 103 -9.54 8.32 8.37
CA LEU A 103 -9.63 6.94 8.82
C LEU A 103 -9.74 6.02 7.60
N ASP A 104 -9.34 4.77 7.77
CA ASP A 104 -9.73 3.69 6.87
C ASP A 104 -10.82 2.87 7.57
N VAL A 105 -11.99 2.71 6.92
CA VAL A 105 -13.18 2.12 7.54
C VAL A 105 -13.57 0.83 6.83
N LEU A 106 -13.65 -0.26 7.59
CA LEU A 106 -14.21 -1.54 7.16
C LEU A 106 -15.70 -1.62 7.52
N ALA A 107 -16.56 -1.69 6.51
CA ALA A 107 -17.98 -2.04 6.64
C ALA A 107 -18.21 -3.50 6.27
N THR A 108 -19.09 -4.19 6.99
CA THR A 108 -19.55 -5.57 6.73
C THR A 108 -21.07 -5.61 6.85
N ASP A 109 -21.72 -6.48 6.05
CA ASP A 109 -23.10 -6.93 6.30
C ASP A 109 -23.20 -7.79 7.58
#